data_AF-A0A3A4BFW6-F1
#
_entry.id   AF-A0A3A4BFW6-F1
#
_cell.length_a   1.000
_cell.length_b   1.000
_cell.length_c   1.000
_cell.angle_alpha   90.00
_cell.angle_beta   90.00
_cell.angle_gamma   90.00
#
_symmetry.space_group_name_H-M   'P 1'
#
loop_
_entity.id
_entity.type
_entity.pdbx_description
1 polymer ?
#
loop_
_entity_poly.entity_id
_entity_poly.type
_entity_poly.pdbx_seq_one_letter_code
_entity_poly.pdbx_strand_id
1 'polypeptide(L)'
;MGTQGHGARIGSGSWRRLLPDDGHKTLIALGVIAAMFVGLIFVTPVFMGTLPSFVGGGADCEVAPPKDSTQSGTARADIPADYLKLYQDAGREIGVQWNVLAAVGKRESDHGRSTMPGVQSGTNHAGAAGPMQFLISTWGGKAKIKMPSKVNGYATDGDGDGWADVYNPADAIPAAAKMLKRNGAPQKLEQALFAYNRAMWYVRQVLAIAKNYANEGVIPVPEKPAEDCDVSDRPGADQGPVVEEILAYAMKQRGKPYIWGGTGPRGFDCSGIIYMAYREAGLSIPRTTFGQWPFGVKIQAGTERPGDLVFFNSGPGTSANNPGHVGMVVSKGKMIEARCTRCGPIKVTSYTDRPNKVGFTRPLDHPAVRRQIAQRQA
;
A
#
# COMPACT_ATOMS: atom_id res chain seq x y z
N MET A 1 15.30 -49.97 56.59
CA MET A 1 16.57 -49.77 57.33
C MET A 1 17.15 -48.46 56.82
N GLY A 2 17.29 -47.37 57.55
CA GLY A 2 17.11 -47.07 58.95
C GLY A 2 18.00 -45.86 59.29
N THR A 3 17.43 -44.86 59.99
CA THR A 3 18.08 -43.95 60.97
C THR A 3 19.15 -42.98 60.44
N GLN A 4 19.29 -41.71 60.84
CA GLN A 4 18.78 -40.80 61.89
C GLN A 4 19.23 -39.39 61.41
N GLY A 5 18.56 -38.24 61.56
CA GLY A 5 17.75 -37.76 62.67
C GLY A 5 18.64 -37.08 63.71
N HIS A 6 18.75 -35.74 63.71
CA HIS A 6 18.93 -34.89 64.90
C HIS A 6 18.46 -33.46 64.57
N GLY A 7 17.51 -32.95 65.36
CA GLY A 7 17.02 -31.58 65.29
C GLY A 7 17.13 -30.88 66.64
N ALA A 8 17.05 -29.56 66.62
CA ALA A 8 16.60 -28.64 67.69
C ALA A 8 16.58 -27.24 67.04
N ARG A 9 15.48 -26.58 66.67
CA ARG A 9 14.30 -26.04 67.39
C ARG A 9 14.60 -24.92 68.43
N ILE A 10 14.08 -23.74 68.05
CA ILE A 10 13.36 -22.71 68.85
C ILE A 10 14.19 -21.60 69.53
N GLY A 11 13.79 -20.35 69.26
CA GLY A 11 14.15 -19.17 70.06
C GLY A 11 13.65 -17.85 69.46
N SER A 12 12.40 -17.50 69.76
CA SER A 12 11.68 -16.28 69.38
C SER A 12 12.18 -14.99 70.05
N GLY A 13 11.97 -13.83 69.39
CA GLY A 13 11.95 -12.54 70.09
C GLY A 13 11.92 -11.31 69.18
N SER A 14 10.72 -10.78 68.92
CA SER A 14 10.52 -9.43 68.35
C SER A 14 10.57 -8.38 69.46
N TRP A 15 11.24 -7.24 69.27
CA TRP A 15 10.85 -5.96 69.90
C TRP A 15 11.22 -4.77 69.02
N ARG A 16 10.41 -3.72 69.19
CA ARG A 16 10.20 -2.53 68.35
C ARG A 16 11.32 -1.49 68.46
N ARG A 17 11.54 -0.80 67.33
CA ARG A 17 11.54 0.67 67.12
C ARG A 17 11.86 1.55 68.35
N LEU A 18 13.01 2.23 68.32
CA LEU A 18 13.25 3.50 69.03
C LEU A 18 14.13 4.41 68.15
N LEU A 19 13.55 5.51 67.69
CA LEU A 19 14.23 6.74 67.30
C LEU A 19 14.53 7.54 68.58
N PRO A 20 15.61 8.35 68.61
CA PRO A 20 15.69 9.50 69.50
C PRO A 20 15.34 10.81 68.77
N ASP A 21 14.54 11.60 69.47
CA ASP A 21 14.09 12.96 69.22
C ASP A 21 15.18 14.03 69.39
N ASP A 22 14.95 15.13 68.67
CA ASP A 22 15.03 16.55 69.02
C ASP A 22 16.33 17.27 69.43
N GLY A 23 16.53 18.41 68.74
CA GLY A 23 17.48 19.47 69.07
C GLY A 23 17.24 20.75 68.26
N HIS A 24 16.11 21.43 68.50
CA HIS A 24 15.71 22.73 67.95
C HIS A 24 16.69 23.87 68.27
N LYS A 25 16.91 24.81 67.31
CA LYS A 25 17.01 26.25 67.58
C LYS A 25 16.37 27.10 66.46
N THR A 26 15.51 28.00 66.91
CA THR A 26 14.54 28.88 66.22
C THR A 26 15.11 30.28 65.98
N LEU A 27 14.51 31.07 65.06
CA LEU A 27 14.19 32.54 65.12
C LEU A 27 13.68 32.98 63.72
N ILE A 28 12.37 33.13 63.45
CA ILE A 28 11.43 34.25 63.68
C ILE A 28 11.88 35.61 63.12
N ALA A 29 11.14 36.10 62.12
CA ALA A 29 10.64 37.48 62.05
C ALA A 29 9.42 37.58 61.11
N LEU A 30 8.35 38.23 61.60
CA LEU A 30 7.06 38.50 60.96
C LEU A 30 6.80 40.02 60.97
N GLY A 31 6.01 40.49 60.00
CA GLY A 31 5.27 41.76 60.05
C GLY A 31 5.07 42.37 58.66
N VAL A 32 3.98 43.01 58.25
CA VAL A 32 2.63 43.32 58.77
C VAL A 32 1.79 43.67 57.52
N ILE A 33 0.46 43.45 57.55
CA ILE A 33 -0.51 43.82 56.50
C ILE A 33 -1.03 45.27 56.73
N ALA A 34 -1.17 46.09 55.68
CA ALA A 34 -2.24 47.10 55.55
C ALA A 34 -2.37 47.64 54.11
N ALA A 35 -3.61 47.93 53.71
CA ALA A 35 -4.13 48.24 52.37
C ALA A 35 -3.89 49.68 51.87
N MET A 36 -4.07 49.93 50.56
CA MET A 36 -4.95 51.00 50.02
C MET A 36 -5.05 50.99 48.47
N PHE A 37 -6.28 51.15 48.00
CA PHE A 37 -6.76 51.37 46.61
C PHE A 37 -6.47 52.80 46.11
N VAL A 38 -6.04 52.97 44.84
CA VAL A 38 -6.35 54.04 43.84
C VAL A 38 -5.76 53.53 42.50
N GLY A 39 -6.34 53.56 41.30
CA GLY A 39 -7.56 54.10 40.70
C GLY A 39 -7.44 53.99 39.15
N LEU A 40 -8.56 54.24 38.46
CA LEU A 40 -8.73 54.47 37.01
C LEU A 40 -9.04 53.30 36.05
N ILE A 41 -10.25 52.77 36.19
CA ILE A 41 -11.39 52.93 35.25
C ILE A 41 -11.12 53.55 33.84
N PHE A 42 -11.68 52.87 32.81
CA PHE A 42 -12.48 53.33 31.65
C PHE A 42 -11.99 53.03 30.21
N VAL A 43 -12.93 52.44 29.45
CA VAL A 43 -13.26 52.67 28.02
C VAL A 43 -12.59 51.73 27.00
N THR A 44 -13.38 50.76 26.54
CA THR A 44 -13.37 50.30 25.14
C THR A 44 -13.63 51.44 24.17
N PRO A 45 -12.90 51.52 23.05
CA PRO A 45 -13.44 52.07 21.82
C PRO A 45 -13.65 50.97 20.78
N VAL A 46 -14.90 50.82 20.38
CA VAL A 46 -15.24 50.51 19.00
C VAL A 46 -14.81 51.72 18.16
N PHE A 47 -14.00 51.52 17.12
CA PHE A 47 -13.87 52.52 16.07
C PHE A 47 -13.89 51.88 14.68
N MET A 48 -14.81 52.42 13.88
CA MET A 48 -15.13 52.11 12.50
C MET A 48 -14.01 52.58 11.55
N GLY A 49 -13.72 51.72 10.56
CA GLY A 49 -13.62 52.10 9.16
C GLY A 49 -12.31 52.68 8.64
N THR A 50 -11.59 51.88 7.84
CA THR A 50 -11.15 52.28 6.49
C THR A 50 -11.15 51.06 5.58
N LEU A 51 -11.89 51.13 4.45
CA LEU A 51 -11.62 50.27 3.29
C LEU A 51 -10.40 50.84 2.55
N PRO A 52 -9.55 49.98 1.99
CA PRO A 52 -9.21 50.15 0.59
C PRO A 52 -9.43 48.88 -0.24
N SER A 53 -9.80 49.14 -1.48
CA SER A 53 -10.14 48.24 -2.57
C SER A 53 -9.02 47.27 -2.98
N PHE A 54 -9.47 46.11 -3.47
CA PHE A 54 -8.88 45.22 -4.50
C PHE A 54 -7.44 45.49 -4.97
N VAL A 55 -6.53 44.56 -4.65
CA VAL A 55 -5.57 43.95 -5.60
C VAL A 55 -5.36 42.49 -5.17
N GLY A 56 -5.44 41.57 -6.13
CA GLY A 56 -5.35 40.12 -5.92
C GLY A 56 -3.95 39.61 -5.58
N GLY A 57 -3.93 38.46 -4.92
CA GLY A 57 -2.74 37.65 -4.62
C GLY A 57 -3.20 36.43 -3.83
N GLY A 58 -2.85 35.23 -4.31
CA GLY A 58 -3.44 33.95 -3.91
C GLY A 58 -3.47 33.66 -2.41
N ALA A 59 -4.52 32.95 -1.99
CA ALA A 59 -4.59 32.31 -0.69
C ALA A 59 -3.54 31.20 -0.63
N ASP A 60 -2.43 31.47 0.04
CA ASP A 60 -1.50 30.44 0.48
C ASP A 60 -2.24 29.52 1.46
N CYS A 61 -2.34 28.24 1.12
CA CYS A 61 -2.88 27.21 1.99
C CYS A 61 -1.85 26.87 3.07
N GLU A 62 -1.82 27.66 4.13
CA GLU A 62 -1.10 27.28 5.36
C GLU A 62 -1.88 26.15 6.04
N VAL A 63 -1.49 24.91 5.74
CA VAL A 63 -2.01 23.71 6.41
C VAL A 63 -1.46 23.72 7.84
N ALA A 64 -2.35 23.90 8.82
CA ALA A 64 -2.00 23.73 10.22
C ALA A 64 -1.38 22.32 10.43
N PRO A 65 -0.27 22.18 11.17
CA PRO A 65 0.38 20.88 11.34
C PRO A 65 -0.57 19.92 12.09
N PRO A 66 -0.71 18.66 11.64
CA PRO A 66 -1.52 17.70 12.36
C PRO A 66 -0.90 17.46 13.74
N LYS A 67 -1.72 17.56 14.79
CA LYS A 67 -1.30 17.35 16.18
C LYS A 67 -0.46 16.09 16.32
N ASP A 68 0.74 16.25 16.86
CA ASP A 68 1.67 15.19 17.20
C ASP A 68 1.02 14.14 18.13
N SER A 69 0.52 13.06 17.55
CA SER A 69 0.71 11.66 17.99
C SER A 69 -0.44 10.75 17.54
N THR A 70 -0.46 10.40 16.26
CA THR A 70 -1.25 9.26 15.77
C THR A 70 -0.65 7.89 16.16
N GLN A 71 0.49 7.88 16.86
CA GLN A 71 1.22 6.68 17.29
C GLN A 71 0.98 6.35 18.77
N SER A 72 0.82 5.05 19.06
CA SER A 72 0.68 4.55 20.43
C SER A 72 2.05 4.50 21.17
N GLY A 73 2.01 4.33 22.50
CA GLY A 73 3.21 4.00 23.26
C GLY A 73 3.89 2.70 22.80
N THR A 74 3.10 1.73 22.31
CA THR A 74 3.61 0.48 21.75
C THR A 74 4.43 0.72 20.47
N ALA A 75 3.98 1.60 19.58
CA ALA A 75 4.74 1.95 18.38
C ALA A 75 6.11 2.56 18.72
N ARG A 76 6.15 3.49 19.68
CA ARG A 76 7.40 4.13 20.12
C ARG A 76 8.38 3.18 20.78
N ALA A 77 7.88 2.15 21.47
CA ALA A 77 8.71 1.16 22.15
C ALA A 77 9.21 0.04 21.23
N ASP A 78 8.42 -0.36 20.23
CA ASP A 78 8.73 -1.50 19.35
C ASP A 78 9.51 -1.09 18.09
N ILE A 79 9.17 0.06 17.49
CA ILE A 79 9.73 0.46 16.19
C ILE A 79 11.03 1.25 16.40
N PRO A 80 12.15 0.89 15.75
CA PRO A 80 13.37 1.70 15.76
C PRO A 80 13.07 3.13 15.26
N ALA A 81 13.67 4.15 15.88
CA ALA A 81 13.32 5.54 15.60
C ALA A 81 13.58 5.96 14.14
N ASP A 82 14.65 5.45 13.54
CA ASP A 82 14.99 5.61 12.13
C ASP A 82 13.93 4.97 11.21
N TYR A 83 13.51 3.73 11.50
CA TYR A 83 12.44 3.05 10.77
C TYR A 83 11.09 3.76 10.92
N LEU A 84 10.75 4.20 12.13
CA LEU A 84 9.51 4.91 12.43
C LEU A 84 9.38 6.18 11.58
N LYS A 85 10.46 6.96 11.51
CA LYS A 85 10.51 8.14 10.65
C LYS A 85 10.29 7.78 9.18
N LEU A 86 10.99 6.75 8.67
CA LEU A 86 10.82 6.29 7.29
C LEU A 86 9.38 5.83 7.00
N TYR A 87 8.72 5.13 7.93
CA TYR A 87 7.33 4.71 7.75
C TYR A 87 6.36 5.89 7.70
N GLN A 88 6.56 6.89 8.56
CA GLN A 88 5.73 8.09 8.61
C GLN A 88 5.91 8.94 7.36
N ASP A 89 7.16 9.15 6.95
CA ASP A 89 7.50 9.92 5.75
C ASP A 89 6.93 9.25 4.50
N ALA A 90 7.22 7.96 4.29
CA ALA A 90 6.70 7.21 3.13
C ALA A 90 5.17 7.11 3.14
N GLY A 91 4.56 6.91 4.32
CA GLY A 91 3.11 6.86 4.47
C GLY A 91 2.44 8.17 4.07
N ARG A 92 2.98 9.31 4.53
CA ARG A 92 2.51 10.65 4.19
C ARG A 92 2.70 10.97 2.71
N GLU A 93 3.89 10.71 2.17
CA GLU A 93 4.23 11.04 0.78
C GLU A 93 3.42 10.21 -0.22
N ILE A 94 3.31 8.90 0.00
CA ILE A 94 2.66 7.98 -0.96
C ILE A 94 1.15 7.84 -0.69
N GLY A 95 0.69 8.30 0.47
CA GLY A 95 -0.71 8.22 0.87
C GLY A 95 -1.13 6.80 1.23
N VAL A 96 -0.35 6.15 2.09
CA VAL A 96 -0.69 4.88 2.76
C VAL A 96 -0.56 5.03 4.27
N GLN A 97 -1.25 4.19 5.02
CA GLN A 97 -1.26 4.25 6.47
C GLN A 97 0.11 3.86 7.04
N TRP A 98 0.81 4.80 7.69
CA TRP A 98 2.18 4.58 8.19
C TRP A 98 2.26 3.40 9.16
N ASN A 99 1.24 3.24 10.02
CA ASN A 99 1.15 2.16 10.99
C ASN A 99 0.92 0.80 10.33
N VAL A 100 0.25 0.76 9.17
CA VAL A 100 0.14 -0.46 8.35
C VAL A 100 1.47 -0.80 7.70
N LEU A 101 2.16 0.21 7.16
CA LEU A 101 3.48 0.03 6.56
C LEU A 101 4.51 -0.45 7.59
N ALA A 102 4.47 0.12 8.80
CA ALA A 102 5.26 -0.34 9.93
C ALA A 102 4.91 -1.78 10.33
N ALA A 103 3.62 -2.12 10.38
CA ALA A 103 3.18 -3.49 10.68
C ALA A 103 3.64 -4.52 9.64
N VAL A 104 3.70 -4.14 8.35
CA VAL A 104 4.35 -4.96 7.32
C VAL A 104 5.82 -5.19 7.68
N GLY A 105 6.59 -4.14 7.94
CA GLY A 105 8.01 -4.30 8.29
C GLY A 105 8.25 -5.08 9.59
N LYS A 106 7.37 -4.94 10.59
CA LYS A 106 7.36 -5.79 11.79
C LYS A 106 7.20 -7.26 11.40
N ARG A 107 6.22 -7.55 10.54
CA ARG A 107 5.89 -8.93 10.16
C ARG A 107 6.94 -9.57 9.25
N GLU A 108 7.54 -8.78 8.35
CA GLU A 108 8.52 -9.29 7.39
C GLU A 108 9.88 -9.59 8.06
N SER A 109 10.33 -8.73 8.96
CA SER A 109 11.71 -8.83 9.46
C SER A 109 11.93 -8.24 10.84
N ASP A 110 10.87 -7.97 11.61
CA ASP A 110 10.98 -7.24 12.87
C ASP A 110 11.70 -5.88 12.68
N HIS A 111 11.27 -5.10 11.69
CA HIS A 111 11.89 -3.82 11.32
C HIS A 111 13.38 -3.95 10.98
N GLY A 112 13.74 -4.99 10.24
CA GLY A 112 15.11 -5.28 9.81
C GLY A 112 16.01 -5.91 10.88
N ARG A 113 15.51 -6.13 12.11
CA ARG A 113 16.30 -6.71 13.21
C ARG A 113 16.42 -8.23 13.16
N SER A 114 15.54 -8.89 12.43
CA SER A 114 15.56 -10.35 12.27
C SER A 114 16.87 -10.81 11.62
N THR A 115 17.44 -11.89 12.15
CA THR A 115 18.63 -12.56 11.59
C THR A 115 18.27 -13.63 10.55
N MET A 116 17.00 -13.74 10.18
CA MET A 116 16.57 -14.72 9.18
C MET A 116 17.21 -14.46 7.81
N PRO A 117 17.42 -15.51 6.98
CA PRO A 117 17.98 -15.36 5.65
C PRO A 117 17.26 -14.30 4.81
N GLY A 118 18.01 -13.55 4.01
CA GLY A 118 17.46 -12.54 3.11
C GLY A 118 17.20 -11.16 3.75
N VAL A 119 17.25 -11.00 5.07
CA VAL A 119 16.95 -9.69 5.69
C VAL A 119 18.10 -8.69 5.47
N GLN A 120 19.33 -9.08 5.77
CA GLN A 120 20.51 -8.21 5.67
C GLN A 120 21.35 -8.45 4.41
N SER A 121 21.27 -9.66 3.84
CA SER A 121 21.98 -10.03 2.61
C SER A 121 21.38 -11.29 1.99
N GLY A 122 21.69 -11.52 0.71
CA GLY A 122 21.19 -12.64 -0.06
C GLY A 122 19.66 -12.69 -0.15
N THR A 123 19.13 -13.84 -0.52
CA THR A 123 17.68 -14.07 -0.50
C THR A 123 17.34 -15.23 0.41
N ASN A 124 16.14 -15.22 0.98
CA ASN A 124 15.59 -16.43 1.58
C ASN A 124 15.23 -17.48 0.51
N HIS A 125 14.71 -18.63 0.94
CA HIS A 125 14.31 -19.74 0.04
C HIS A 125 13.24 -19.37 -0.99
N ALA A 126 12.45 -18.32 -0.74
CA ALA A 126 11.43 -17.81 -1.66
C ALA A 126 11.99 -16.77 -2.64
N GLY A 127 13.25 -16.34 -2.48
CA GLY A 127 13.85 -15.26 -3.26
C GLY A 127 13.57 -13.86 -2.72
N ALA A 128 13.14 -13.74 -1.45
CA ALA A 128 12.86 -12.47 -0.78
C ALA A 128 14.12 -11.87 -0.13
N ALA A 129 14.26 -10.55 -0.23
CA ALA A 129 15.42 -9.79 0.24
C ALA A 129 15.01 -8.48 0.93
N GLY A 130 15.86 -8.00 1.83
CA GLY A 130 15.74 -6.71 2.49
C GLY A 130 14.82 -6.71 3.72
N PRO A 131 14.76 -5.59 4.46
CA PRO A 131 13.92 -5.46 5.65
C PRO A 131 12.42 -5.54 5.33
N MET A 132 12.03 -5.28 4.09
CA MET A 132 10.65 -5.42 3.62
C MET A 132 10.41 -6.73 2.85
N GLN A 133 11.39 -7.65 2.82
CA GLN A 133 11.30 -8.98 2.21
C GLN A 133 10.69 -8.98 0.79
N PHE A 134 11.17 -8.08 -0.06
CA PHE A 134 10.77 -8.07 -1.47
C PHE A 134 11.30 -9.29 -2.19
N LEU A 135 10.45 -9.98 -2.95
CA LEU A 135 10.94 -10.88 -3.98
C LEU A 135 11.79 -10.07 -4.96
N ILE A 136 13.00 -10.51 -5.27
CA ILE A 136 13.89 -9.80 -6.22
C ILE A 136 13.18 -9.56 -7.57
N SER A 137 12.32 -10.49 -7.99
CA SER A 137 11.49 -10.36 -9.19
C SER A 137 10.44 -9.23 -9.12
N THR A 138 9.95 -8.90 -7.92
CA THR A 138 9.02 -7.78 -7.67
C THR A 138 9.75 -6.46 -7.41
N TRP A 139 10.99 -6.52 -6.92
CA TRP A 139 11.84 -5.34 -6.74
C TRP A 139 12.26 -4.75 -8.10
N GLY A 140 12.80 -5.59 -8.99
CA GLY A 140 13.27 -5.14 -10.31
C GLY A 140 14.27 -6.08 -10.99
N GLY A 141 14.49 -7.28 -10.43
CA GLY A 141 15.37 -8.32 -10.97
C GLY A 141 16.77 -8.33 -10.37
N LYS A 142 17.20 -7.28 -9.67
CA LYS A 142 18.51 -7.19 -8.98
C LYS A 142 18.35 -6.50 -7.64
N ALA A 143 19.06 -6.95 -6.61
CA ALA A 143 18.96 -6.36 -5.27
C ALA A 143 19.31 -4.87 -5.22
N LYS A 144 20.34 -4.46 -5.97
CA LYS A 144 20.80 -3.07 -6.08
C LYS A 144 20.77 -2.61 -7.53
N ILE A 145 20.12 -1.47 -7.79
CA ILE A 145 19.89 -0.94 -9.15
C ILE A 145 20.28 0.54 -9.18
N LYS A 146 21.10 0.96 -10.15
CA LYS A 146 21.48 2.37 -10.32
C LYS A 146 20.29 3.18 -10.84
N MET A 147 20.01 4.33 -10.25
CA MET A 147 18.92 5.21 -10.63
C MET A 147 19.44 6.50 -11.32
N PRO A 148 18.68 7.07 -12.27
CA PRO A 148 17.39 6.61 -12.78
C PRO A 148 17.51 5.41 -13.74
N SER A 149 16.73 4.36 -13.54
CA SER A 149 16.60 3.21 -14.44
C SER A 149 15.14 2.85 -14.68
N LYS A 150 14.81 2.38 -15.89
CA LYS A 150 13.50 1.77 -16.16
C LYS A 150 13.43 0.40 -15.48
N VAL A 151 12.73 0.32 -14.35
CA VAL A 151 12.56 -0.92 -13.58
C VAL A 151 11.17 -1.52 -13.77
N ASN A 152 11.09 -2.84 -13.98
CA ASN A 152 9.84 -3.59 -13.96
C ASN A 152 9.59 -4.16 -12.55
N GLY A 153 9.31 -3.27 -11.60
CA GLY A 153 9.15 -3.62 -10.19
C GLY A 153 8.85 -2.40 -9.32
N TYR A 154 9.17 -2.50 -8.04
CA TYR A 154 8.94 -1.47 -7.02
C TYR A 154 10.21 -0.77 -6.54
N ALA A 155 11.38 -1.12 -7.08
CA ALA A 155 12.66 -0.50 -6.76
C ALA A 155 12.53 1.04 -6.78
N THR A 156 12.91 1.64 -5.66
CA THR A 156 12.80 3.07 -5.37
C THR A 156 14.11 3.52 -4.77
N ASP A 157 14.67 4.60 -5.28
CA ASP A 157 15.74 5.37 -4.64
C ASP A 157 15.04 6.41 -3.76
N GLY A 158 14.94 6.08 -2.48
CA GLY A 158 14.10 6.81 -1.52
C GLY A 158 14.84 7.90 -0.75
N ASP A 159 16.17 7.79 -0.65
CA ASP A 159 17.03 8.81 -0.04
C ASP A 159 17.78 9.68 -1.06
N GLY A 160 17.67 9.38 -2.35
CA GLY A 160 18.26 10.17 -3.43
C GLY A 160 19.76 9.91 -3.62
N ASP A 161 20.30 8.80 -3.12
CA ASP A 161 21.72 8.46 -3.23
C ASP A 161 22.13 7.95 -4.64
N GLY A 162 21.17 7.82 -5.55
CA GLY A 162 21.36 7.34 -6.92
C GLY A 162 21.27 5.82 -7.04
N TRP A 163 20.87 5.10 -6.00
CA TRP A 163 20.67 3.67 -5.99
C TRP A 163 19.32 3.30 -5.39
N ALA A 164 18.69 2.28 -5.97
CA ALA A 164 17.61 1.56 -5.34
C ALA A 164 18.18 0.24 -4.80
N ASP A 165 18.46 0.19 -3.51
CA ASP A 165 19.02 -0.97 -2.80
C ASP A 165 17.96 -1.64 -1.90
N VAL A 166 17.60 -2.88 -2.21
CA VAL A 166 16.57 -3.62 -1.47
C VAL A 166 16.92 -3.78 0.02
N TYR A 167 18.19 -3.71 0.41
CA TYR A 167 18.61 -3.81 1.81
C TYR A 167 18.68 -2.45 2.53
N ASN A 168 18.63 -1.33 1.79
CA ASN A 168 18.54 0.00 2.39
C ASN A 168 17.08 0.24 2.83
N PRO A 169 16.79 0.42 4.13
CA PRO A 169 15.43 0.69 4.58
C PRO A 169 14.85 1.98 4.00
N ALA A 170 15.70 2.98 3.69
CA ALA A 170 15.26 4.23 3.06
C ALA A 170 14.72 4.00 1.63
N ASP A 171 15.13 2.94 0.96
CA ASP A 171 14.64 2.53 -0.36
C ASP A 171 13.49 1.53 -0.26
N ALA A 172 13.66 0.52 0.61
CA ALA A 172 12.73 -0.60 0.74
C ALA A 172 11.38 -0.17 1.32
N ILE A 173 11.35 0.77 2.26
CA ILE A 173 10.12 1.22 2.92
C ILE A 173 9.22 2.02 1.94
N PRO A 174 9.72 3.05 1.22
CA PRO A 174 8.95 3.71 0.16
C PRO A 174 8.52 2.78 -0.96
N ALA A 175 9.36 1.81 -1.35
CA ALA A 175 8.97 0.78 -2.32
C ALA A 175 7.77 -0.05 -1.82
N ALA A 176 7.76 -0.45 -0.54
CA ALA A 176 6.66 -1.21 0.05
C ALA A 176 5.38 -0.37 0.14
N ALA A 177 5.50 0.92 0.46
CA ALA A 177 4.39 1.85 0.41
C ALA A 177 3.80 1.96 -1.01
N LYS A 178 4.64 2.11 -2.05
CA LYS A 178 4.21 2.09 -3.47
C LYS A 178 3.53 0.78 -3.84
N MET A 179 4.03 -0.35 -3.33
CA MET A 179 3.39 -1.66 -3.54
C MET A 179 2.00 -1.72 -2.92
N LEU A 180 1.83 -1.28 -1.67
CA LEU A 180 0.51 -1.25 -1.03
C LEU A 180 -0.44 -0.29 -1.76
N LYS A 181 0.02 0.92 -2.10
CA LYS A 181 -0.76 1.93 -2.83
C LYS A 181 -1.26 1.39 -4.16
N ARG A 182 -0.36 0.82 -4.98
CA ARG A 182 -0.71 0.25 -6.29
C ARG A 182 -1.67 -0.93 -6.21
N ASN A 183 -1.71 -1.63 -5.06
CA ASN A 183 -2.64 -2.72 -4.82
C ASN A 183 -3.92 -2.29 -4.08
N GLY A 184 -4.13 -0.98 -3.91
CA GLY A 184 -5.41 -0.38 -3.50
C GLY A 184 -5.45 0.17 -2.08
N ALA A 185 -4.37 0.19 -1.33
CA ALA A 185 -4.33 0.91 -0.05
C ALA A 185 -4.46 2.43 -0.28
N PRO A 186 -5.15 3.17 0.62
CA PRO A 186 -5.79 2.71 1.84
C PRO A 186 -7.22 2.14 1.65
N GLN A 187 -7.88 2.40 0.52
CA GLN A 187 -9.32 2.07 0.34
C GLN A 187 -9.60 0.56 0.29
N LYS A 188 -8.63 -0.24 -0.16
CA LYS A 188 -8.70 -1.70 -0.28
C LYS A 188 -7.53 -2.34 0.46
N LEU A 189 -7.36 -1.95 1.72
CA LEU A 189 -6.21 -2.30 2.55
C LEU A 189 -5.98 -3.82 2.65
N GLU A 190 -7.02 -4.60 2.94
CA GLU A 190 -6.91 -6.06 3.01
C GLU A 190 -6.48 -6.68 1.68
N GLN A 191 -6.98 -6.17 0.56
CA GLN A 191 -6.58 -6.60 -0.78
C GLN A 191 -5.10 -6.28 -1.04
N ALA A 192 -4.65 -5.09 -0.64
CA ALA A 192 -3.26 -4.67 -0.80
C ALA A 192 -2.30 -5.53 0.03
N LEU A 193 -2.64 -5.81 1.29
CA LEU A 193 -1.88 -6.70 2.16
C LEU A 193 -1.89 -8.14 1.67
N PHE A 194 -3.03 -8.63 1.16
CA PHE A 194 -3.11 -9.95 0.55
C PHE A 194 -2.25 -10.02 -0.71
N ALA A 195 -2.19 -8.96 -1.53
CA ALA A 195 -1.31 -8.91 -2.69
C ALA A 195 0.18 -8.94 -2.31
N TYR A 196 0.53 -8.42 -1.12
CA TYR A 196 1.89 -8.42 -0.59
C TYR A 196 2.41 -9.83 -0.30
N ASN A 197 1.72 -10.61 0.55
CA ASN A 197 2.22 -11.90 1.05
C ASN A 197 1.37 -13.12 0.59
N ARG A 198 0.17 -12.92 0.05
CA ARG A 198 -0.80 -13.95 -0.41
C ARG A 198 -1.39 -14.84 0.68
N ALA A 199 -1.37 -14.39 1.93
CA ALA A 199 -1.92 -15.13 3.06
C ALA A 199 -2.92 -14.30 3.88
N MET A 200 -4.13 -14.81 4.07
CA MET A 200 -5.12 -14.14 4.94
C MET A 200 -4.70 -14.17 6.43
N TRP A 201 -3.89 -15.13 6.85
CA TRP A 201 -3.29 -15.09 8.18
C TRP A 201 -2.31 -13.91 8.31
N TYR A 202 -1.57 -13.58 7.24
CA TYR A 202 -0.66 -12.44 7.21
C TYR A 202 -1.44 -11.13 7.28
N VAL A 203 -2.49 -10.98 6.46
CA VAL A 203 -3.37 -9.80 6.48
C VAL A 203 -3.90 -9.54 7.90
N ARG A 204 -4.45 -10.58 8.55
CA ARG A 204 -4.97 -10.46 9.92
C ARG A 204 -3.90 -10.06 10.94
N GLN A 205 -2.70 -10.62 10.85
CA GLN A 205 -1.60 -10.27 11.75
C GLN A 205 -1.12 -8.84 11.52
N VAL A 206 -0.94 -8.43 10.26
CA VAL A 206 -0.52 -7.06 9.94
C VAL A 206 -1.55 -6.05 10.41
N LEU A 207 -2.85 -6.29 10.20
CA LEU A 207 -3.89 -5.39 10.69
C LEU A 207 -3.95 -5.35 12.23
N ALA A 208 -3.72 -6.48 12.91
CA ALA A 208 -3.66 -6.51 14.38
C ALA A 208 -2.46 -5.71 14.91
N ILE A 209 -1.28 -5.84 14.29
CA ILE A 209 -0.09 -5.06 14.65
C ILE A 209 -0.33 -3.57 14.35
N ALA A 210 -0.88 -3.24 13.17
CA ALA A 210 -1.16 -1.86 12.76
C ALA A 210 -2.15 -1.17 13.73
N LYS A 211 -3.14 -1.93 14.23
CA LYS A 211 -4.05 -1.47 15.26
C LYS A 211 -3.31 -1.12 16.56
N ASN A 212 -2.39 -1.98 17.00
CA ASN A 212 -1.60 -1.72 18.22
C ASN A 212 -0.62 -0.55 18.05
N TYR A 213 -0.16 -0.27 16.83
CA TYR A 213 0.71 0.87 16.54
C TYR A 213 -0.02 2.21 16.45
N ALA A 214 -1.32 2.21 16.17
CA ALA A 214 -2.11 3.43 16.16
C ALA A 214 -2.51 3.89 17.57
N ASN A 215 -2.53 5.20 17.77
CA ASN A 215 -3.15 5.79 18.95
C ASN A 215 -4.66 5.48 18.93
N GLU A 216 -5.22 5.09 20.09
CA GLU A 216 -6.62 4.66 20.25
C GLU A 216 -7.06 3.42 19.43
N GLY A 217 -6.15 2.73 18.74
CA GLY A 217 -6.47 1.53 17.96
C GLY A 217 -7.30 1.80 16.69
N VAL A 218 -7.38 3.06 16.25
CA VAL A 218 -7.98 3.44 14.96
C VAL A 218 -6.88 3.42 13.92
N ILE A 219 -7.05 2.77 12.77
CA ILE A 219 -6.09 2.90 11.66
C ILE A 219 -6.56 4.12 10.85
N PRO A 220 -6.06 5.36 11.08
CA PRO A 220 -6.61 6.53 10.43
C PRO A 220 -6.22 6.46 8.95
N VAL A 221 -7.18 6.62 8.05
CA VAL A 221 -6.85 6.82 6.63
C VAL A 221 -6.16 8.18 6.56
N PRO A 222 -4.96 8.30 5.95
CA PRO A 222 -4.31 9.59 5.81
C PRO A 222 -5.28 10.51 5.08
N GLU A 223 -5.43 11.75 5.55
CA GLU A 223 -6.09 12.77 4.74
C GLU A 223 -5.38 12.78 3.39
N LYS A 224 -6.20 12.69 2.33
CA LYS A 224 -5.80 12.54 0.92
C LYS A 224 -4.49 13.32 0.66
N PRO A 225 -3.41 12.68 0.17
CA PRO A 225 -2.32 13.46 -0.40
C PRO A 225 -2.88 14.38 -1.48
N ALA A 226 -2.32 15.59 -1.59
CA ALA A 226 -2.65 16.54 -2.65
C ALA A 226 -2.74 15.83 -4.00
N GLU A 227 -3.80 16.14 -4.74
CA GLU A 227 -4.22 15.43 -5.94
C GLU A 227 -3.16 15.43 -7.04
N ASP A 228 -2.32 14.37 -7.12
CA ASP A 228 -1.58 14.05 -8.36
C ASP A 228 -1.09 12.58 -8.48
N CYS A 229 -1.86 11.58 -8.04
CA CYS A 229 -1.43 10.17 -8.21
C CYS A 229 -2.54 9.17 -8.64
N ASP A 230 -3.81 9.55 -8.76
CA ASP A 230 -4.90 8.56 -8.76
C ASP A 230 -6.14 8.88 -9.64
N VAL A 231 -5.98 9.54 -10.78
CA VAL A 231 -7.11 9.79 -11.72
C VAL A 231 -7.00 9.11 -13.10
N SER A 232 -5.98 8.29 -13.37
CA SER A 232 -5.81 7.64 -14.69
C SER A 232 -6.13 6.14 -14.77
N ASP A 233 -6.48 5.50 -13.64
CA ASP A 233 -6.71 4.04 -13.57
C ASP A 233 -8.17 3.62 -13.30
N ARG A 234 -9.11 4.58 -13.23
CA ARG A 234 -10.54 4.26 -13.38
C ARG A 234 -10.85 4.18 -14.88
N PRO A 235 -11.64 3.21 -15.34
CA PRO A 235 -12.31 3.33 -16.62
C PRO A 235 -12.98 4.71 -16.65
N GLY A 236 -12.70 5.53 -17.66
CA GLY A 236 -13.40 6.81 -17.81
C GLY A 236 -14.90 6.55 -17.78
N ALA A 237 -15.67 7.36 -17.05
CA ALA A 237 -17.08 7.11 -16.71
C ALA A 237 -18.08 7.20 -17.90
N ASP A 238 -17.64 6.85 -19.10
CA ASP A 238 -18.37 7.03 -20.37
C ASP A 238 -18.15 5.88 -21.36
N GLN A 239 -17.97 4.64 -20.87
CA GLN A 239 -17.72 3.46 -21.73
C GLN A 239 -18.96 2.60 -21.99
N GLY A 240 -20.10 2.95 -21.40
CA GLY A 240 -21.35 2.18 -21.44
C GLY A 240 -21.36 1.00 -20.45
N PRO A 241 -22.55 0.57 -19.99
CA PRO A 241 -22.69 -0.33 -18.84
C PRO A 241 -22.03 -1.70 -19.04
N VAL A 242 -22.04 -2.23 -20.26
CA VAL A 242 -21.42 -3.53 -20.59
C VAL A 242 -19.89 -3.48 -20.41
N VAL A 243 -19.24 -2.39 -20.82
CA VAL A 243 -17.78 -2.24 -20.67
C VAL A 243 -17.41 -2.13 -19.20
N GLU A 244 -18.22 -1.41 -18.41
CA GLU A 244 -18.03 -1.26 -16.98
C GLU A 244 -18.12 -2.61 -16.24
N GLU A 245 -19.10 -3.46 -16.57
CA GLU A 245 -19.22 -4.81 -16.00
C GLU A 245 -17.96 -5.66 -16.29
N ILE A 246 -17.53 -5.68 -17.56
CA ILE A 246 -16.34 -6.44 -18.00
C ILE A 246 -15.10 -5.96 -17.24
N LEU A 247 -14.87 -4.65 -17.21
CA LEU A 247 -13.70 -4.05 -16.56
C LEU A 247 -13.76 -4.24 -15.04
N ALA A 248 -14.93 -4.09 -14.42
CA ALA A 248 -15.11 -4.30 -12.99
C ALA A 248 -14.76 -5.74 -12.60
N TYR A 249 -15.23 -6.74 -13.37
CA TYR A 249 -14.87 -8.13 -13.13
C TYR A 249 -13.37 -8.35 -13.28
N ALA A 250 -12.76 -7.90 -14.39
CA ALA A 250 -11.34 -8.10 -14.63
C ALA A 250 -10.50 -7.45 -13.50
N MET A 251 -10.80 -6.20 -13.15
CA MET A 251 -10.09 -5.44 -12.11
C MET A 251 -10.23 -6.05 -10.71
N LYS A 252 -11.33 -6.78 -10.44
CA LYS A 252 -11.51 -7.56 -9.20
C LYS A 252 -10.56 -8.77 -9.11
N GLN A 253 -10.00 -9.23 -10.22
CA GLN A 253 -9.07 -10.37 -10.23
C GLN A 253 -7.61 -9.98 -9.94
N ARG A 254 -7.31 -8.68 -9.83
CA ARG A 254 -5.95 -8.21 -9.48
C ARG A 254 -5.47 -8.86 -8.19
N GLY A 255 -4.19 -9.24 -8.17
CA GLY A 255 -3.59 -9.97 -7.06
C GLY A 255 -3.70 -11.50 -7.16
N LYS A 256 -4.57 -12.06 -8.01
CA LYS A 256 -4.65 -13.52 -8.20
C LYS A 256 -3.45 -14.05 -9.02
N PRO A 257 -3.03 -15.31 -8.83
CA PRO A 257 -1.91 -15.88 -9.58
C PRO A 257 -2.27 -16.15 -11.04
N TYR A 258 -1.25 -16.17 -11.89
CA TYR A 258 -1.36 -16.79 -13.20
C TYR A 258 -1.45 -18.31 -13.04
N ILE A 259 -2.43 -18.94 -13.68
CA ILE A 259 -2.55 -20.40 -13.79
C ILE A 259 -2.78 -20.73 -15.25
N TRP A 260 -1.87 -21.50 -15.87
CA TRP A 260 -2.02 -21.95 -17.25
C TRP A 260 -3.33 -22.72 -17.42
N GLY A 261 -4.17 -22.32 -18.38
CA GLY A 261 -5.51 -22.87 -18.57
C GLY A 261 -6.58 -22.33 -17.61
N GLY A 262 -6.20 -21.51 -16.63
CA GLY A 262 -7.08 -21.07 -15.54
C GLY A 262 -8.17 -20.10 -15.97
N THR A 263 -9.39 -20.33 -15.48
CA THR A 263 -10.58 -19.45 -15.62
C THR A 263 -11.19 -19.10 -14.26
N GLY A 264 -10.37 -19.07 -13.21
CA GLY A 264 -10.81 -18.79 -11.84
C GLY A 264 -11.37 -20.00 -11.08
N PRO A 265 -11.82 -19.79 -9.84
CA PRO A 265 -11.71 -18.53 -9.09
C PRO A 265 -10.30 -18.33 -8.48
N ARG A 266 -9.48 -19.39 -8.41
CA ARG A 266 -8.17 -19.42 -7.73
C ARG A 266 -7.02 -18.75 -8.52
N GLY A 267 -7.20 -18.52 -9.81
CA GLY A 267 -6.21 -17.89 -10.70
C GLY A 267 -6.66 -17.97 -12.15
N PHE A 268 -6.01 -17.22 -13.02
CA PHE A 268 -6.40 -17.11 -14.43
C PHE A 268 -5.16 -17.16 -15.33
N ASP A 269 -5.31 -17.61 -16.57
CA ASP A 269 -4.34 -17.26 -17.61
C ASP A 269 -4.73 -15.97 -18.34
N CYS A 270 -3.90 -15.56 -19.30
CA CYS A 270 -4.02 -14.31 -20.04
C CYS A 270 -5.39 -14.15 -20.72
N SER A 271 -5.83 -15.17 -21.44
CA SER A 271 -7.12 -15.16 -22.15
C SER A 271 -8.29 -15.54 -21.23
N GLY A 272 -8.02 -16.25 -20.12
CA GLY A 272 -9.00 -16.75 -19.17
C GLY A 272 -9.61 -15.65 -18.30
N ILE A 273 -8.83 -14.64 -17.89
CA ILE A 273 -9.40 -13.47 -17.20
C ILE A 273 -10.35 -12.69 -18.11
N ILE A 274 -10.01 -12.53 -19.39
CA ILE A 274 -10.82 -11.83 -20.38
C ILE A 274 -12.09 -12.64 -20.68
N TYR A 275 -11.93 -13.95 -20.92
CA TYR A 275 -13.03 -14.87 -21.15
C TYR A 275 -14.06 -14.81 -20.02
N MET A 276 -13.60 -14.82 -18.77
CA MET A 276 -14.50 -14.75 -17.62
C MET A 276 -15.09 -13.35 -17.40
N ALA A 277 -14.38 -12.27 -17.75
CA ALA A 277 -14.92 -10.92 -17.70
C ALA A 277 -16.10 -10.72 -18.65
N TYR A 278 -15.99 -11.25 -19.87
CA TYR A 278 -17.11 -11.25 -20.81
C TYR A 278 -18.26 -12.13 -20.30
N ARG A 279 -17.97 -13.31 -19.73
CA ARG A 279 -19.01 -14.20 -19.17
C ARG A 279 -19.76 -13.58 -17.99
N GLU A 280 -19.08 -12.83 -17.13
CA GLU A 280 -19.73 -12.10 -16.05
C GLU A 280 -20.73 -11.08 -16.59
N ALA A 281 -20.37 -10.41 -17.69
CA ALA A 281 -21.27 -9.53 -18.44
C ALA A 281 -22.27 -10.30 -19.33
N GLY A 282 -22.48 -11.61 -19.13
CA GLY A 282 -23.40 -12.40 -19.94
C GLY A 282 -23.03 -12.52 -21.42
N LEU A 283 -21.76 -12.26 -21.78
CA LEU A 283 -21.25 -12.33 -23.15
C LEU A 283 -20.29 -13.51 -23.33
N SER A 284 -20.30 -14.06 -24.54
CA SER A 284 -19.46 -15.18 -24.94
C SER A 284 -18.47 -14.74 -26.01
N ILE A 285 -17.20 -15.02 -25.75
CA ILE A 285 -16.07 -14.87 -26.67
C ILE A 285 -15.23 -16.16 -26.62
N PRO A 286 -14.33 -16.41 -27.60
CA PRO A 286 -13.44 -17.56 -27.55
C PRO A 286 -12.57 -17.59 -26.29
N ARG A 287 -12.29 -18.80 -25.80
CA ARG A 287 -11.53 -19.03 -24.56
C ARG A 287 -10.05 -18.68 -24.68
N THR A 288 -9.43 -18.95 -25.82
CA THR A 288 -7.96 -18.89 -25.98
C THR A 288 -7.52 -17.59 -26.64
N THR A 289 -6.28 -17.16 -26.39
CA THR A 289 -5.66 -16.02 -27.09
C THR A 289 -5.74 -16.18 -28.61
N PHE A 290 -5.47 -17.39 -29.09
CA PHE A 290 -5.53 -17.76 -30.50
C PHE A 290 -6.93 -17.67 -31.11
N GLY A 291 -7.98 -17.87 -30.31
CA GLY A 291 -9.36 -17.64 -30.73
C GLY A 291 -9.80 -16.18 -30.60
N GLN A 292 -9.37 -15.49 -29.54
CA GLN A 292 -9.72 -14.09 -29.28
C GLN A 292 -9.13 -13.14 -30.32
N TRP A 293 -7.91 -13.43 -30.81
CA TRP A 293 -7.25 -12.61 -31.83
C TRP A 293 -8.08 -12.50 -33.13
N PRO A 294 -8.36 -13.58 -33.88
CA PRO A 294 -9.15 -13.49 -35.11
C PRO A 294 -10.62 -13.14 -34.87
N PHE A 295 -11.17 -13.40 -33.67
CA PHE A 295 -12.56 -13.07 -33.35
C PHE A 295 -12.80 -11.56 -33.15
N GLY A 296 -11.87 -10.85 -32.51
CA GLY A 296 -12.05 -9.41 -32.29
C GLY A 296 -11.86 -8.59 -33.56
N VAL A 297 -12.68 -7.56 -33.75
CA VAL A 297 -12.54 -6.59 -34.85
C VAL A 297 -11.21 -5.85 -34.68
N LYS A 298 -10.34 -5.85 -35.71
CA LYS A 298 -9.04 -5.15 -35.63
C LYS A 298 -9.25 -3.64 -35.58
N ILE A 299 -8.48 -2.96 -34.75
CA ILE A 299 -8.49 -1.50 -34.65
C ILE A 299 -7.10 -0.92 -34.85
N GLN A 300 -7.04 0.33 -35.30
CA GLN A 300 -5.80 1.06 -35.46
C GLN A 300 -5.20 1.40 -34.08
N ALA A 301 -3.89 1.20 -33.92
CA ALA A 301 -3.20 1.60 -32.70
C ALA A 301 -3.36 3.12 -32.44
N GLY A 302 -3.59 3.50 -31.19
CA GLY A 302 -3.91 4.87 -30.78
C GLY A 302 -5.41 5.15 -30.73
N THR A 303 -6.26 4.25 -31.25
CA THR A 303 -7.73 4.35 -31.20
C THR A 303 -8.36 3.40 -30.17
N GLU A 304 -7.53 2.67 -29.43
CA GLU A 304 -7.98 1.75 -28.41
C GLU A 304 -8.65 2.49 -27.24
N ARG A 305 -9.67 1.86 -26.70
CA ARG A 305 -10.51 2.33 -25.60
C ARG A 305 -10.52 1.27 -24.49
N PRO A 306 -10.88 1.65 -23.25
CA PRO A 306 -11.10 0.66 -22.20
C PRO A 306 -12.04 -0.47 -22.67
N GLY A 307 -11.68 -1.72 -22.38
CA GLY A 307 -12.38 -2.92 -22.83
C GLY A 307 -11.85 -3.53 -24.14
N ASP A 308 -11.06 -2.78 -24.93
CA ASP A 308 -10.34 -3.34 -26.07
C ASP A 308 -9.22 -4.28 -25.61
N LEU A 309 -8.78 -5.16 -26.51
CA LEU A 309 -7.76 -6.16 -26.22
C LEU A 309 -6.47 -5.79 -26.95
N VAL A 310 -5.33 -6.03 -26.29
CA VAL A 310 -3.98 -5.84 -26.85
C VAL A 310 -3.22 -7.16 -26.83
N PHE A 311 -2.59 -7.50 -27.96
CA PHE A 311 -1.97 -8.80 -28.18
C PHE A 311 -0.47 -8.70 -28.39
N PHE A 312 0.26 -9.75 -27.99
CA PHE A 312 1.72 -9.81 -28.06
C PHE A 312 2.22 -11.17 -28.53
N ASN A 313 3.34 -11.18 -29.27
CA ASN A 313 4.13 -12.39 -29.49
C ASN A 313 4.83 -12.74 -28.18
N SER A 314 4.59 -13.95 -27.67
CA SER A 314 5.01 -14.34 -26.34
C SER A 314 5.00 -15.85 -26.19
N GLY A 315 6.18 -16.47 -26.27
CA GLY A 315 6.37 -17.92 -26.11
C GLY A 315 6.65 -18.64 -27.43
N PRO A 316 7.01 -19.93 -27.35
CA PRO A 316 7.35 -20.74 -28.53
C PRO A 316 6.18 -20.83 -29.52
N GLY A 317 6.46 -20.77 -30.82
CA GLY A 317 5.45 -20.92 -31.88
C GLY A 317 4.49 -19.74 -32.08
N THR A 318 4.79 -18.57 -31.47
CA THR A 318 3.96 -17.37 -31.60
C THR A 318 4.45 -16.46 -32.73
N SER A 319 3.52 -15.79 -33.38
CA SER A 319 3.79 -14.90 -34.52
C SER A 319 2.74 -13.79 -34.60
N ALA A 320 2.95 -12.81 -35.48
CA ALA A 320 1.99 -11.72 -35.66
C ALA A 320 0.57 -12.18 -36.02
N ASN A 321 0.42 -13.38 -36.60
CA ASN A 321 -0.87 -13.98 -36.89
C ASN A 321 -1.35 -14.97 -35.82
N ASN A 322 -0.49 -15.29 -34.85
CA ASN A 322 -0.72 -16.28 -33.80
C ASN A 322 -0.14 -15.78 -32.45
N PRO A 323 -0.72 -14.73 -31.84
CA PRO A 323 -0.17 -14.12 -30.63
C PRO A 323 -0.27 -15.07 -29.42
N GLY A 324 0.74 -15.05 -28.56
CA GLY A 324 0.80 -15.92 -27.37
C GLY A 324 0.26 -15.29 -26.09
N HIS A 325 0.08 -13.97 -26.09
CA HIS A 325 -0.39 -13.24 -24.91
C HIS A 325 -1.40 -12.16 -25.26
N VAL A 326 -2.34 -11.94 -24.34
CA VAL A 326 -3.37 -10.92 -24.45
C VAL A 326 -3.55 -10.21 -23.11
N GLY A 327 -3.81 -8.91 -23.17
CA GLY A 327 -4.30 -8.10 -22.06
C GLY A 327 -5.52 -7.29 -22.47
N MET A 328 -6.23 -6.75 -21.49
CA MET A 328 -7.40 -5.89 -21.72
C MET A 328 -7.05 -4.45 -21.34
N VAL A 329 -7.28 -3.52 -22.25
CA VAL A 329 -7.05 -2.08 -22.07
C VAL A 329 -7.97 -1.58 -20.96
N VAL A 330 -7.40 -0.88 -19.98
CA VAL A 330 -8.15 -0.25 -18.87
C VAL A 330 -8.15 1.27 -18.97
N SER A 331 -7.10 1.82 -19.56
CA SER A 331 -6.94 3.24 -19.92
C SER A 331 -5.83 3.35 -20.96
N LYS A 332 -5.65 4.56 -21.55
CA LYS A 332 -4.63 4.78 -22.58
C LYS A 332 -3.24 4.41 -22.06
N GLY A 333 -2.57 3.50 -22.77
CA GLY A 333 -1.24 2.98 -22.42
C GLY A 333 -1.24 1.92 -21.31
N LYS A 334 -2.39 1.55 -20.73
CA LYS A 334 -2.49 0.60 -19.59
C LYS A 334 -3.40 -0.57 -19.89
N MET A 335 -3.00 -1.76 -19.47
CA MET A 335 -3.82 -2.97 -19.55
C MET A 335 -3.79 -3.78 -18.27
N ILE A 336 -4.89 -4.47 -17.97
CA ILE A 336 -4.89 -5.58 -17.03
C ILE A 336 -4.50 -6.88 -17.75
N GLU A 337 -3.65 -7.67 -17.09
CA GLU A 337 -3.19 -8.94 -17.65
C GLU A 337 -2.85 -9.98 -16.57
N ALA A 338 -2.96 -11.24 -16.95
CA ALA A 338 -2.31 -12.37 -16.28
C ALA A 338 -1.11 -12.79 -17.15
N ARG A 339 0.10 -12.31 -16.85
CA ARG A 339 1.23 -12.39 -17.80
C ARG A 339 1.84 -13.79 -17.93
N CYS A 340 2.29 -14.38 -16.82
CA CYS A 340 2.89 -15.71 -16.79
C CYS A 340 3.06 -16.18 -15.34
N THR A 341 3.32 -17.48 -15.13
CA THR A 341 3.50 -18.09 -13.80
C THR A 341 4.53 -17.38 -12.93
N ARG A 342 5.65 -16.93 -13.52
CA ARG A 342 6.75 -16.25 -12.80
C ARG A 342 6.75 -14.73 -12.92
N CYS A 343 5.74 -14.15 -13.57
CA CYS A 343 5.67 -12.71 -13.87
C CYS A 343 4.96 -11.89 -12.77
N GLY A 344 4.53 -12.57 -11.71
CA GLY A 344 3.75 -12.00 -10.63
C GLY A 344 2.23 -12.13 -10.84
N PRO A 345 1.43 -11.55 -9.93
CA PRO A 345 -0.02 -11.61 -9.99
C PRO A 345 -0.59 -10.92 -11.23
N ILE A 346 -1.88 -11.16 -11.45
CA ILE A 346 -2.74 -10.33 -12.28
C ILE A 346 -2.65 -8.88 -11.81
N LYS A 347 -2.30 -7.97 -12.71
CA LYS A 347 -2.08 -6.55 -12.38
C LYS A 347 -2.28 -5.66 -13.60
N VAL A 348 -2.42 -4.36 -13.34
CA VAL A 348 -2.36 -3.34 -14.39
C VAL A 348 -0.90 -3.05 -14.72
N THR A 349 -0.54 -3.11 -15.99
CA THR A 349 0.79 -2.78 -16.51
C THR A 349 0.70 -1.83 -17.69
N SER A 350 1.81 -1.15 -17.99
CA SER A 350 1.90 -0.37 -19.23
C SER A 350 2.09 -1.30 -20.43
N TYR A 351 1.38 -1.03 -21.52
CA TYR A 351 1.63 -1.66 -22.81
C TYR A 351 2.38 -0.74 -23.79
N THR A 352 2.54 0.55 -23.49
CA THR A 352 3.16 1.54 -24.40
C THR A 352 4.54 1.07 -24.87
N ASP A 353 5.43 0.82 -23.91
CA ASP A 353 6.83 0.44 -24.17
C ASP A 353 7.03 -1.08 -24.25
N ARG A 354 5.95 -1.88 -24.21
CA ARG A 354 6.09 -3.33 -24.23
C ARG A 354 6.47 -3.81 -25.65
N PRO A 355 7.61 -4.52 -25.80
CA PRO A 355 8.04 -5.03 -27.09
C PRO A 355 7.10 -6.16 -27.58
N ASN A 356 7.25 -6.53 -28.85
CA ASN A 356 6.53 -7.65 -29.48
C ASN A 356 5.00 -7.48 -29.51
N LYS A 357 4.52 -6.23 -29.49
CA LYS A 357 3.10 -5.92 -29.67
C LYS A 357 2.66 -6.29 -31.07
N VAL A 358 1.57 -7.05 -31.18
CA VAL A 358 0.99 -7.51 -32.44
C VAL A 358 -0.07 -6.55 -32.93
N GLY A 359 -0.96 -6.11 -32.03
CA GLY A 359 -2.02 -5.17 -32.37
C GLY A 359 -3.15 -5.19 -31.36
N PHE A 360 -4.24 -4.51 -31.73
CA PHE A 360 -5.41 -4.31 -30.89
C PHE A 360 -6.67 -4.86 -31.55
N THR A 361 -7.61 -5.34 -30.74
CA THR A 361 -8.95 -5.71 -31.21
C THR A 361 -10.05 -5.16 -30.30
N ARG A 362 -11.25 -4.99 -30.86
CA ARG A 362 -12.48 -4.62 -30.17
C ARG A 362 -13.51 -5.73 -30.31
N PRO A 363 -13.61 -6.66 -29.35
CA PRO A 363 -14.56 -7.76 -29.44
C PRO A 363 -16.04 -7.30 -29.38
N LEU A 364 -16.33 -6.18 -28.71
CA LEU A 364 -17.69 -5.63 -28.61
C LEU A 364 -18.26 -5.16 -29.97
N ASP A 365 -17.40 -4.88 -30.95
CA ASP A 365 -17.82 -4.56 -32.31
C ASP A 365 -18.11 -5.80 -33.17
N HIS A 366 -17.77 -7.00 -32.67
CA HIS A 366 -18.04 -8.24 -33.39
C HIS A 366 -19.56 -8.49 -33.49
N PRO A 367 -20.12 -8.81 -34.67
CA PRO A 367 -21.57 -8.99 -34.86
C PRO A 367 -22.22 -9.99 -33.90
N ALA A 368 -21.52 -11.08 -33.57
CA ALA A 368 -22.03 -12.07 -32.62
C ALA A 368 -22.10 -11.54 -31.18
N VAL A 369 -21.24 -10.61 -30.79
CA VAL A 369 -21.28 -9.99 -29.45
C VAL A 369 -22.38 -8.92 -29.41
N ARG A 370 -22.52 -8.12 -30.48
CA ARG A 370 -23.63 -7.15 -30.60
C ARG A 370 -25.01 -7.81 -30.50
N ARG A 371 -25.20 -8.99 -31.10
CA ARG A 371 -26.45 -9.76 -30.95
C ARG A 371 -26.71 -10.19 -29.51
N GLN A 372 -25.69 -10.63 -28.79
CA GLN A 372 -25.81 -11.01 -27.37
C GLN A 372 -26.19 -9.80 -26.50
N ILE A 373 -25.60 -8.63 -26.76
CA ILE A 373 -25.95 -7.39 -26.05
C ILE A 373 -27.41 -7.02 -26.29
N ALA A 374 -27.88 -7.07 -27.55
CA ALA A 374 -29.28 -6.78 -27.87
C ALA A 374 -30.24 -7.76 -27.18
N GLN A 375 -29.89 -9.04 -27.11
CA GLN A 375 -30.68 -10.07 -26.41
C GLN A 375 -30.73 -9.88 -24.89
N ARG A 376 -29.74 -9.21 -24.28
CA ARG A 376 -29.76 -8.87 -22.84
C ARG A 376 -30.70 -7.72 -22.50
N GLN A 377 -31.04 -6.89 -23.48
CA GLN A 377 -31.81 -5.65 -23.31
C GLN A 377 -33.30 -5.81 -23.69
N ALA A 378 -33.64 -6.90 -24.38
CA ALA A 378 -35.00 -7.34 -24.64
C ALA A 378 -35.50 -8.21 -23.48
#